data_AF-A0A1Y1N2S6-F1
#
_entry.id   AF-A0A1Y1N2S6-F1
#
_cell.length_a   1.000
_cell.length_b   1.000
_cell.length_c   1.000
_cell.angle_alpha   90.00
_cell.angle_beta   90.00
_cell.angle_gamma   90.00
#
_symmetry.space_group_name_H-M   'P 1'
#
loop_
_entity.id
_entity.type
_entity.pdbx_description
1 polymer ?
#
loop_
_entity_poly.entity_id
_entity_poly.type
_entity_poly.pdbx_seq_one_letter_code
_entity_poly.pdbx_strand_id
1 'polypeptide(L)'
;MALIKKLLNKGFFESVLNRYYNQDVEITNVHITNGVVAAGENFCSTLSRIKIDYSFGDGGRQHTLWMVCKSLPEDEYQAGFVKEMKMFECELEIYGNIIP
;
A
#
# COMPACT_ATOMS: atom_id res chain seq x y z
N MET A 1 9.32 8.29 8.72
CA MET A 1 9.44 7.88 7.30
C MET A 1 10.15 6.54 7.07
N ALA A 2 11.03 6.09 7.97
CA ALA A 2 11.82 4.87 7.77
C ALA A 2 11.02 3.55 7.91
N LEU A 3 9.98 3.53 8.75
CA LEU A 3 9.26 2.30 9.07
C LEU A 3 8.42 1.78 7.89
N ILE A 4 7.64 2.65 7.25
CA ILE A 4 6.80 2.28 6.09
C ILE A 4 7.67 1.82 4.92
N LYS A 5 8.79 2.51 4.65
CA LYS A 5 9.76 2.07 3.64
C LYS A 5 10.39 0.72 3.97
N LYS A 6 10.57 0.40 5.25
CA LYS A 6 11.08 -0.91 5.70
C LYS A 6 10.04 -2.01 5.52
N LEU A 7 8.75 -1.72 5.72
CA LEU A 7 7.65 -2.67 5.58
C LEU A 7 7.27 -2.90 4.10
N LEU A 8 7.15 -1.83 3.32
CA LEU A 8 6.81 -1.85 1.90
C LEU A 8 8.06 -2.10 1.05
N ASN A 9 8.52 -3.34 1.05
CA ASN A 9 9.71 -3.76 0.34
C ASN A 9 9.41 -4.87 -0.69
N LYS A 10 10.41 -5.23 -1.48
CA LYS A 10 10.31 -6.26 -2.53
C LYS A 10 9.68 -7.56 -2.01
N GLY A 11 10.21 -8.13 -0.93
CA GLY A 11 9.75 -9.42 -0.41
C GLY A 11 8.31 -9.40 0.12
N PHE A 12 7.88 -8.26 0.69
CA PHE A 12 6.48 -8.08 1.05
C PHE A 12 5.57 -8.16 -0.18
N PHE A 13 5.90 -7.42 -1.25
CA PHE A 13 5.08 -7.41 -2.46
C PHE A 13 5.11 -8.73 -3.22
N GLU A 14 6.25 -9.43 -3.27
CA GLU A 14 6.33 -10.79 -3.81
C GLU A 14 5.38 -11.73 -3.07
N SER A 15 5.42 -11.72 -1.73
CA SER A 15 4.53 -12.57 -0.93
C SER A 15 3.05 -12.28 -1.18
N VAL A 16 2.67 -11.00 -1.28
CA VAL A 16 1.29 -10.60 -1.54
C VAL A 16 0.84 -11.00 -2.94
N LEU A 17 1.64 -10.69 -3.97
CA LEU A 17 1.27 -10.97 -5.36
C LEU A 17 1.29 -12.46 -5.68
N ASN A 18 2.19 -13.23 -5.09
CA ASN A 18 2.20 -14.70 -5.22
C ASN A 18 0.89 -15.29 -4.72
N ARG A 19 0.41 -14.82 -3.56
CA ARG A 19 -0.87 -15.27 -3.00
C ARG A 19 -2.06 -14.83 -3.86
N TYR A 20 -2.04 -13.60 -4.36
CA TYR A 20 -3.13 -13.03 -5.14
C TYR A 20 -3.31 -13.74 -6.49
N TYR A 21 -2.22 -13.95 -7.23
CA TYR A 21 -2.26 -14.62 -8.54
C TYR A 21 -2.19 -16.14 -8.46
N ASN A 22 -1.85 -16.70 -7.29
CA ASN A 22 -1.59 -18.13 -7.10
C ASN A 22 -0.53 -18.67 -8.08
N GLN A 23 0.52 -17.88 -8.31
CA GLN A 23 1.64 -18.16 -9.20
C GLN A 23 2.89 -17.43 -8.70
N ASP A 24 4.09 -17.94 -9.02
CA ASP A 24 5.33 -17.26 -8.68
C ASP A 24 5.49 -15.96 -9.48
N VAL A 25 5.61 -14.87 -8.74
CA VAL A 25 5.85 -13.51 -9.21
C VAL A 25 7.24 -13.07 -8.77
N GLU A 26 8.02 -12.59 -9.73
CA GLU A 26 9.28 -11.90 -9.44
C GLU A 26 9.06 -10.39 -9.54
N ILE A 27 9.36 -9.67 -8.45
CA ILE A 27 9.34 -8.22 -8.45
C ILE A 27 10.66 -7.70 -8.98
N THR A 28 10.61 -6.99 -10.11
CA THR A 28 11.79 -6.39 -10.74
C THR A 28 12.05 -5.00 -10.20
N ASN A 29 11.00 -4.26 -9.84
CA ASN A 29 11.15 -2.90 -9.35
C ASN A 29 10.00 -2.45 -8.44
N VAL A 30 10.32 -1.61 -7.46
CA VAL A 30 9.36 -1.00 -6.53
C VAL A 30 9.66 0.49 -6.43
N HIS A 31 8.71 1.32 -6.85
CA HIS A 31 8.78 2.77 -6.70
C HIS A 31 7.70 3.26 -5.75
N ILE A 32 8.11 3.98 -4.70
CA ILE A 32 7.20 4.56 -3.72
C ILE A 32 7.36 6.07 -3.71
N THR A 33 6.29 6.77 -4.02
CA THR A 33 6.19 8.23 -3.95
C THR A 33 5.32 8.63 -2.78
N ASN A 34 5.87 9.39 -1.84
CA ASN A 34 5.17 9.92 -0.68
C ASN A 34 4.73 11.36 -0.92
N GLY A 35 3.78 11.87 -0.12
CA GLY A 35 3.35 13.27 -0.21
C GLY A 35 2.60 13.56 -1.50
N VAL A 36 1.79 12.60 -1.95
CA VAL A 36 1.06 12.66 -3.23
C VAL A 36 -0.14 13.60 -3.17
N VAL A 37 -0.55 13.99 -1.98
CA VAL A 37 -1.63 14.92 -1.69
C VAL A 37 -1.07 16.15 -0.97
N ALA A 38 -1.66 17.31 -1.23
CA ALA A 38 -1.23 18.54 -0.58
C ALA A 38 -1.49 18.49 0.93
N ALA A 39 -0.78 19.32 1.69
CA ALA A 39 -0.99 19.42 3.13
C ALA A 39 -2.44 19.81 3.44
N GLY A 40 -3.14 18.99 4.22
CA GLY A 40 -4.55 19.16 4.57
C GLY A 40 -5.51 18.29 3.75
N GLU A 41 -5.07 17.70 2.64
CA GLU A 41 -5.84 16.76 1.81
C GLU A 41 -5.59 15.29 2.19
N ASN A 42 -4.74 15.06 3.19
CA ASN A 42 -4.34 13.74 3.64
C ASN A 42 -5.38 13.09 4.58
N PHE A 43 -6.48 13.78 4.92
CA PHE A 43 -7.60 13.30 5.75
C PHE A 43 -7.18 12.34 6.86
N CYS A 44 -6.37 12.84 7.81
CA CYS A 44 -5.91 12.07 8.97
C CYS A 44 -5.07 10.81 8.63
N SER A 45 -4.38 10.80 7.48
CA SER A 45 -3.57 9.67 7.05
C SER A 45 -2.36 10.11 6.23
N THR A 46 -1.40 9.21 6.06
CA THR A 46 -0.30 9.37 5.09
C THR A 46 -0.61 8.53 3.87
N LEU A 47 -0.70 9.17 2.71
CA LEU A 47 -0.93 8.52 1.42
C LEU A 47 0.37 8.43 0.60
N SER A 48 0.65 7.23 0.10
CA SER A 48 1.78 6.91 -0.77
C SER A 48 1.27 6.26 -2.05
N ARG A 49 1.81 6.67 -3.20
CA ARG A 49 1.62 5.95 -4.47
C ARG A 49 2.74 4.94 -4.65
N ILE A 50 2.36 3.74 -5.05
CA ILE A 50 3.27 2.63 -5.25
C ILE A 50 3.13 2.15 -6.69
N LYS A 51 4.24 2.07 -7.39
CA LYS A 51 4.35 1.41 -8.68
C LYS A 51 5.22 0.17 -8.51
N ILE A 52 4.71 -0.96 -8.95
CA ILE A 52 5.42 -2.24 -8.91
C ILE A 52 5.54 -2.75 -10.33
N ASP A 53 6.77 -3.06 -10.74
CA ASP A 53 7.02 -3.78 -11.97
C ASP A 53 7.39 -5.23 -11.63
N TYR A 54 6.74 -6.19 -12.29
CA TYR A 54 6.85 -7.61 -11.97
C TYR A 54 6.71 -8.48 -13.22
N SER A 55 7.12 -9.74 -13.11
CA SER A 55 6.95 -10.75 -14.16
C SER A 55 6.54 -12.09 -13.57
N PHE A 56 5.83 -12.88 -14.37
CA PHE A 56 5.54 -14.27 -14.06
C PHE A 56 6.65 -15.18 -14.58
N GLY A 57 6.86 -16.31 -13.90
CA GLY A 57 7.87 -17.31 -14.27
C GLY A 57 7.62 -18.05 -15.59
N ASP A 58 6.53 -17.75 -16.29
CA ASP A 58 6.03 -18.48 -17.48
C ASP A 58 6.41 -17.85 -18.83
N GLY A 59 7.21 -16.79 -18.84
CA GLY A 59 7.65 -16.20 -20.11
C GLY A 59 8.27 -14.81 -20.06
N GLY A 60 8.55 -14.27 -18.86
CA GLY A 60 9.29 -13.01 -18.72
C GLY A 60 8.54 -11.76 -19.21
N ARG A 61 7.23 -11.86 -19.45
CA ARG A 61 6.42 -10.68 -19.78
C ARG A 61 6.39 -9.75 -18.57
N GLN A 62 6.74 -8.49 -18.80
CA GLN A 62 6.74 -7.47 -17.75
C GLN A 62 5.34 -6.88 -17.59
N HIS A 63 4.91 -6.78 -16.33
CA HIS A 63 3.65 -6.21 -15.89
C HIS A 63 3.93 -5.05 -14.94
N THR A 64 2.99 -4.11 -14.86
CA THR A 64 3.04 -2.98 -13.93
C THR A 64 1.74 -2.91 -13.14
N LEU A 65 1.85 -2.80 -11.82
CA LEU A 65 0.74 -2.57 -10.90
C LEU A 65 0.90 -1.21 -10.21
N TRP A 66 -0.16 -0.42 -10.22
CA TRP A 66 -0.24 0.85 -9.51
C TRP A 66 -1.16 0.71 -8.31
N MET A 67 -0.70 1.16 -7.15
CA MET A 67 -1.46 1.09 -5.90
C MET A 67 -1.36 2.41 -5.13
N VAL A 68 -2.32 2.63 -4.27
CA VAL A 68 -2.28 3.66 -3.24
C VAL A 68 -2.22 2.97 -1.89
N CYS A 69 -1.21 3.30 -1.08
CA CYS A 69 -1.13 2.86 0.29
C CYS A 69 -1.52 4.02 1.21
N LYS A 70 -2.50 3.76 2.06
CA LYS A 70 -2.91 4.64 3.14
C LYS A 70 -2.37 4.07 4.45
N SER A 71 -1.78 4.93 5.25
CA SER A 71 -1.16 4.58 6.53
C SER A 71 -1.49 5.63 7.56
N LEU A 72 -1.35 5.28 8.84
CA LEU A 72 -1.54 6.26 9.90
C LEU A 72 -0.50 7.39 9.80
N PRO A 73 -0.80 8.58 10.34
CA PRO A 73 0.20 9.63 10.53
C PRO A 73 1.40 9.09 11.32
N GLU A 74 2.59 9.65 11.07
CA GLU A 74 3.80 9.25 11.80
C GLU A 74 3.83 9.80 13.23
N ASP A 75 3.16 10.93 13.44
CA ASP A 75 2.99 11.51 14.76
C ASP A 75 2.09 10.61 15.62
N GLU A 76 2.60 10.20 16.78
CA GLU A 76 1.93 9.23 17.64
C GLU A 76 0.60 9.75 18.20
N TYR A 77 0.51 11.05 18.48
CA TYR A 77 -0.71 11.66 18.97
C TYR A 77 -1.80 11.65 17.89
N GLN A 78 -1.46 12.07 16.67
CA GLN A 78 -2.35 11.98 15.53
C GLN A 78 -2.74 10.53 15.22
N ALA A 79 -1.79 9.59 15.25
CA ALA A 79 -2.07 8.17 15.04
C ALA A 79 -3.02 7.60 16.11
N GLY A 80 -2.87 8.02 17.38
CA GLY A 80 -3.77 7.66 18.47
C GLY A 80 -5.18 8.15 18.23
N PHE A 81 -5.33 9.43 17.91
CA PHE A 81 -6.63 10.05 17.61
C PHE A 81 -7.37 9.34 16.46
N VAL A 82 -6.65 9.02 15.38
CA VAL A 82 -7.25 8.35 14.21
C VAL A 82 -7.70 6.93 14.50
N LYS A 83 -6.95 6.20 15.33
CA LYS A 83 -7.34 4.87 15.81
C LYS A 83 -8.58 4.93 16.69
N GLU A 84 -8.67 5.90 17.59
CA GLU A 84 -9.84 6.07 18.46
C GLU A 84 -11.12 6.32 17.65
N MET A 85 -11.01 7.10 16.56
CA MET A 85 -12.13 7.34 15.65
C MET A 85 -12.54 6.13 14.80
N LYS A 86 -11.76 5.03 14.83
CA LYS A 86 -11.97 3.82 14.02
C LYS A 86 -12.13 4.07 12.51
N MET A 87 -11.45 5.11 12.02
CA MET A 87 -11.58 5.57 10.63
C MET A 87 -11.14 4.49 9.63
N PHE A 88 -10.05 3.78 9.93
CA PHE A 88 -9.52 2.75 9.03
C PHE A 88 -10.38 1.49 9.06
N GLU A 89 -10.89 1.07 10.22
CA GLU A 89 -11.79 -0.07 10.33
C GLU A 89 -13.08 0.19 9.54
N CYS A 90 -13.64 1.40 9.64
CA CYS A 90 -14.79 1.80 8.84
C CYS A 90 -14.49 1.72 7.33
N GLU A 91 -13.37 2.28 6.89
CA GLU A 91 -12.96 2.22 5.48
C GLU A 91 -12.77 0.78 4.98
N LEU A 92 -12.12 -0.09 5.77
CA LEU A 92 -11.92 -1.49 5.41
C LEU A 92 -13.24 -2.25 5.28
N GLU A 93 -14.19 -2.00 6.18
CA GLU A 93 -15.53 -2.60 6.11
C GLU A 93 -16.26 -2.15 4.84
N ILE A 94 -16.21 -0.85 4.55
CA ILE A 94 -16.85 -0.27 3.36
C ILE A 94 -16.26 -0.83 2.08
N TYR A 95 -14.93 -0.79 1.92
CA TYR A 95 -14.26 -1.27 0.70
C TYR A 95 -14.22 -2.79 0.58
N GLY A 96 -14.23 -3.52 1.70
CA GLY A 96 -14.12 -4.97 1.72
C GLY A 96 -15.46 -5.69 1.57
N ASN A 97 -16.53 -5.14 2.16
CA ASN A 97 -17.79 -5.87 2.31
C ASN A 97 -19.01 -5.14 1.73
N ILE A 98 -18.96 -3.81 1.55
CA ILE A 98 -20.14 -3.01 1.17
C ILE A 98 -20.09 -2.56 -0.29
N ILE A 99 -18.96 -2.01 -0.73
CA ILE A 99 -18.79 -1.54 -2.11
C ILE A 99 -18.34 -2.72 -2.99
N PRO A 100 -19.01 -2.98 -4.14
CA PRO A 100 -18.65 -4.05 -5.06
C PRO A 100 -17.27 -3.90 -5.71
#